data_AF-A0A7R9UVZ5-F1
#
_entry.id   AF-A0A7R9UVZ5-F1
#
_cell.length_a   1.000
_cell.length_b   1.000
_cell.length_c   1.000
_cell.angle_alpha   90.00
_cell.angle_beta   90.00
_cell.angle_gamma   90.00
#
_symmetry.space_group_name_H-M   'P 1'
#
loop_
_entity.id
_entity.type
_entity.pdbx_description
1 polymer ?
#
loop_
_entity_poly.entity_id
_entity_poly.type
_entity_poly.pdbx_seq_one_letter_code
_entity_poly.pdbx_strand_id
1 'polypeptide(L)'
;AERTDTLRATLADALWYLGVEAEGSADGRKPRLVQLVRACVDGGALPAALLKETLEVELLAAADLVPSAEAFKRREIKVNTAQRYAQCKFNLLREEGEGYSKLLAELAELPTQLPTHAAAATRTRAGAERASAAAVLRNVQSLIGYFDLDPNRVCDVVLTHIQ
;
A
#
# COMPACT_ATOMS: atom_id res chain seq x y z
N ALA A 1 -14.11 -20.71 25.28
CA ALA A 1 -13.50 -19.69 24.43
C ALA A 1 -13.93 -19.92 22.98
N GLU A 2 -13.47 -21.01 22.35
CA GLU A 2 -13.77 -21.28 20.93
C GLU A 2 -15.28 -21.34 20.61
N ARG A 3 -16.06 -22.11 21.37
CA ARG A 3 -17.52 -22.22 21.18
C ARG A 3 -18.28 -20.90 21.36
N THR A 4 -17.82 -20.03 22.27
CA THR A 4 -18.46 -18.72 22.51
C THR A 4 -18.15 -17.74 21.39
N ASP A 5 -16.96 -17.82 20.81
CA ASP A 5 -16.56 -16.96 19.69
C ASP A 5 -17.24 -17.39 18.39
N THR A 6 -17.42 -18.70 18.17
CA THR A 6 -18.24 -19.21 17.06
C THR A 6 -19.68 -18.72 17.17
N LEU A 7 -20.29 -18.78 18.36
CA LEU A 7 -21.66 -18.31 18.57
C LEU A 7 -21.80 -16.81 18.29
N ARG A 8 -20.82 -15.99 18.70
CA ARG A 8 -20.79 -14.55 18.41
C ARG A 8 -20.68 -14.27 16.92
N ALA A 9 -19.84 -15.01 16.20
CA ALA A 9 -19.71 -14.90 14.75
C ALA A 9 -21.04 -15.27 14.05
N THR A 10 -21.64 -16.40 14.42
CA THR A 10 -22.94 -16.82 13.84
C THR A 10 -24.06 -15.82 14.12
N LEU A 11 -24.08 -15.20 15.30
CA LEU A 11 -25.03 -14.13 15.62
C LEU A 11 -24.79 -12.88 14.79
N ALA A 12 -23.52 -12.50 14.57
CA ALA A 12 -23.17 -11.37 13.71
C ALA A 12 -23.59 -11.62 12.26
N ASP A 13 -23.39 -12.84 11.74
CA ASP A 13 -23.82 -13.24 10.39
C ASP A 13 -25.35 -13.24 10.26
N ALA A 14 -26.07 -13.70 11.29
CA ALA A 14 -27.52 -13.66 11.32
C ALA A 14 -28.04 -12.21 11.32
N LEU A 15 -27.42 -11.31 12.09
CA LEU A 15 -27.75 -9.88 12.09
C LEU A 15 -27.46 -9.23 10.73
N TRP A 16 -26.36 -9.62 10.08
CA TRP A 16 -26.05 -9.18 8.73
C TRP A 16 -27.14 -9.61 7.74
N TYR A 17 -27.53 -10.89 7.77
CA TYR A 17 -28.58 -11.42 6.91
C TYR A 17 -29.93 -10.72 7.12
N LEU A 18 -30.31 -10.49 8.39
CA LEU A 18 -31.51 -9.71 8.74
C LEU A 18 -31.44 -8.27 8.25
N GLY A 19 -30.24 -7.67 8.22
CA GLY A 19 -29.98 -6.37 7.63
C GLY A 19 -30.31 -6.34 6.14
N VAL A 20 -29.79 -7.33 5.40
CA VAL A 20 -30.04 -7.48 3.95
C VAL A 20 -31.53 -7.66 3.66
N GLU A 21 -32.23 -8.52 4.41
CA GLU A 21 -33.67 -8.69 4.22
C GLU A 21 -34.47 -7.42 4.56
N ALA A 22 -34.03 -6.65 5.55
CA ALA A 22 -34.69 -5.41 5.95
C ALA A 22 -34.50 -4.26 4.95
N GLU A 23 -33.50 -4.33 4.06
CA GLU A 23 -33.29 -3.33 3.00
C GLU A 23 -34.42 -3.32 1.96
N GLY A 24 -34.96 -4.50 1.63
CA GLY A 24 -36.04 -4.66 0.65
C GLY A 24 -37.45 -4.53 1.23
N SER A 25 -37.59 -4.34 2.55
CA SER A 25 -38.89 -4.37 3.24
C SER A 25 -39.35 -2.96 3.60
N ALA A 26 -40.55 -2.58 3.11
CA ALA A 26 -41.22 -1.32 3.47
C ALA A 26 -41.79 -1.31 4.89
N ASP A 27 -41.83 -2.48 5.54
CA ASP A 27 -42.26 -2.61 6.94
C ASP A 27 -41.14 -2.09 7.84
N GLY A 28 -41.45 -1.33 8.89
CA GLY A 28 -40.52 -0.74 9.86
C GLY A 28 -39.67 -1.73 10.69
N ARG A 29 -39.04 -2.71 10.05
CA ARG A 29 -38.09 -3.70 10.57
C ARG A 29 -36.70 -3.09 10.74
N LYS A 30 -36.26 -2.20 9.83
CA LYS A 30 -34.99 -1.46 9.96
C LYS A 30 -34.82 -0.80 11.34
N PRO A 31 -35.76 0.01 11.87
CA PRO A 31 -35.57 0.63 13.19
C PRO A 31 -35.55 -0.39 14.34
N ARG A 32 -36.29 -1.50 14.25
CA ARG A 32 -36.25 -2.58 15.25
C ARG A 32 -34.91 -3.33 15.22
N LEU A 33 -34.37 -3.57 14.03
CA LEU A 33 -33.05 -4.17 13.86
C LEU A 33 -31.95 -3.26 14.43
N VAL A 34 -32.03 -1.96 14.18
CA VAL A 34 -31.11 -0.97 14.77
C VAL A 34 -31.15 -1.03 16.30
N GLN A 35 -32.34 -1.09 16.90
CA GLN A 35 -32.50 -1.24 18.35
C GLN A 35 -31.90 -2.56 18.87
N LEU A 36 -32.11 -3.66 18.14
CA LEU A 36 -31.54 -4.97 18.48
C LEU A 36 -30.01 -4.94 18.45
N VAL A 37 -29.42 -4.38 17.39
CA VAL A 37 -27.97 -4.24 17.24
C VAL A 37 -27.38 -3.44 18.41
N ARG A 38 -28.00 -2.30 18.77
CA ARG A 38 -27.59 -1.51 19.95
C ARG A 38 -27.66 -2.32 21.23
N ALA A 39 -28.78 -3.01 21.46
CA ALA A 39 -28.96 -3.85 22.66
C ALA A 39 -27.94 -4.99 22.75
N CYS A 40 -27.53 -5.59 21.62
CA CYS A 40 -26.49 -6.63 21.59
C CYS A 40 -25.10 -6.10 21.98
N VAL A 41 -24.80 -4.84 21.64
CA VAL A 41 -23.53 -4.18 21.99
C VAL A 41 -23.55 -3.73 23.45
N ASP A 42 -24.62 -3.04 23.86
CA ASP A 42 -24.78 -2.53 25.23
C ASP A 42 -24.86 -3.67 26.25
N GLY A 43 -25.48 -4.79 25.87
CA GLY A 43 -25.55 -6.01 26.68
C GLY A 43 -24.25 -6.85 26.68
N GLY A 44 -23.21 -6.43 25.95
CA GLY A 44 -21.93 -7.15 25.87
C GLY A 44 -22.02 -8.52 25.17
N ALA A 45 -23.13 -8.82 24.49
CA ALA A 45 -23.31 -10.06 23.78
C ALA A 45 -22.40 -10.13 22.54
N LEU A 46 -22.25 -8.99 21.84
CA LEU A 46 -21.40 -8.85 20.66
C LEU A 46 -20.42 -7.68 20.81
N PRO A 47 -19.12 -7.88 20.60
CA PRO A 47 -18.16 -6.79 20.61
C PRO A 47 -18.38 -5.90 19.38
N ALA A 48 -18.33 -4.57 19.58
CA ALA A 48 -18.50 -3.59 18.50
C ALA A 48 -17.47 -3.74 17.37
N ALA A 49 -16.29 -4.30 17.63
CA ALA A 49 -15.28 -4.60 16.61
C ALA A 49 -15.78 -5.64 15.60
N LEU A 50 -16.38 -6.74 16.09
CA LEU A 50 -16.90 -7.82 15.24
C LEU A 50 -18.01 -7.30 14.32
N LEU A 51 -18.93 -6.49 14.85
CA LEU A 51 -20.01 -5.92 14.05
C LEU A 51 -19.52 -4.94 12.99
N LYS A 52 -18.42 -4.21 13.24
CA LYS A 52 -17.81 -3.31 12.26
C LYS A 52 -17.15 -4.06 11.09
N GLU A 53 -16.77 -5.31 11.30
CA GLU A 53 -16.17 -6.17 10.29
C GLU A 53 -17.22 -6.87 9.42
N THR A 54 -18.42 -7.13 9.97
CA THR A 54 -19.46 -7.92 9.29
C THR A 54 -20.64 -7.12 8.78
N LEU A 55 -21.11 -6.10 9.49
CA LEU A 55 -22.33 -5.36 9.13
C LEU A 55 -22.08 -4.30 8.06
N GLU A 56 -23.13 -3.99 7.29
CA GLU A 56 -23.10 -2.92 6.30
C GLU A 56 -23.00 -1.54 6.94
N VAL A 57 -22.33 -0.63 6.23
CA VAL A 57 -21.99 0.71 6.72
C VAL A 57 -23.24 1.54 7.08
N GLU A 58 -24.36 1.33 6.39
CA GLU A 58 -25.60 2.06 6.63
C GLU A 58 -26.27 1.64 7.94
N LEU A 59 -26.30 0.34 8.22
CA LEU A 59 -26.81 -0.20 9.48
C LEU A 59 -25.91 0.19 10.66
N LEU A 60 -24.59 0.18 10.47
CA LEU A 60 -23.63 0.63 11.47
C LEU A 60 -23.81 2.11 11.82
N ALA A 61 -24.05 2.96 10.81
CA ALA A 61 -24.32 4.38 11.04
C ALA A 61 -25.66 4.59 11.74
N ALA A 62 -26.70 3.87 11.34
CA ALA A 62 -28.00 3.93 12.01
C ALA A 62 -27.95 3.42 13.46
N ALA A 63 -27.03 2.52 13.79
CA ALA A 63 -26.80 2.02 15.14
C ALA A 63 -25.84 2.87 15.99
N ASP A 64 -25.40 4.03 15.50
CA ASP A 64 -24.40 4.90 16.16
C ASP A 64 -23.05 4.20 16.44
N LEU A 65 -22.72 3.12 15.73
CA LEU A 65 -21.45 2.40 15.85
C LEU A 65 -20.31 3.06 15.07
N VAL A 66 -20.67 3.85 14.05
CA VAL A 66 -19.77 4.69 13.25
C VAL A 66 -20.36 6.09 13.13
N PRO A 67 -19.52 7.14 13.05
CA PRO A 67 -19.99 8.53 13.11
C PRO A 67 -20.82 8.98 11.89
N SER A 68 -20.56 8.42 10.71
CA SER A 68 -21.35 8.66 9.49
C SER A 68 -20.99 7.62 8.44
N ALA A 69 -21.98 7.16 7.68
CA ALA A 69 -21.77 6.22 6.59
C ALA A 69 -20.85 6.80 5.50
N GLU A 70 -21.00 8.08 5.17
CA GLU A 70 -20.17 8.76 4.17
C GLU A 70 -18.72 8.93 4.65
N ALA A 71 -18.54 9.35 5.90
CA ALA A 71 -17.21 9.52 6.47
C ALA A 71 -16.46 8.18 6.54
N PHE A 72 -17.18 7.09 6.84
CA PHE A 72 -16.64 5.74 6.84
C PHE A 72 -16.26 5.28 5.44
N LYS A 73 -17.18 5.37 4.44
CA LYS A 73 -16.90 5.03 3.03
C LYS A 73 -15.71 5.83 2.48
N ARG A 74 -15.61 7.12 2.79
CA ARG A 74 -14.45 7.95 2.40
C ARG A 74 -13.14 7.45 3.01
N ARG A 75 -13.16 7.04 4.28
CA ARG A 75 -11.98 6.48 4.95
C ARG A 75 -11.60 5.14 4.36
N GLU A 76 -12.58 4.28 4.09
CA GLU A 76 -12.40 2.99 3.43
C GLU A 76 -11.72 3.16 2.06
N ILE A 77 -12.24 4.05 1.20
CA ILE A 77 -11.62 4.37 -0.09
C ILE A 77 -10.18 4.82 0.11
N LYS A 78 -9.92 5.75 1.03
CA LYS A 78 -8.56 6.26 1.29
C LYS A 78 -7.60 5.13 1.71
N VAL A 79 -8.03 4.24 2.60
CA VAL A 79 -7.21 3.12 3.08
C VAL A 79 -6.96 2.11 1.95
N ASN A 80 -8.00 1.71 1.22
CA ASN A 80 -7.89 0.78 0.10
C ASN A 80 -7.01 1.33 -1.01
N THR A 81 -7.17 2.61 -1.36
CA THR A 81 -6.31 3.28 -2.35
C THR A 81 -4.87 3.34 -1.86
N ALA A 82 -4.62 3.71 -0.61
CA ALA A 82 -3.27 3.71 -0.07
C ALA A 82 -2.65 2.31 -0.10
N GLN A 83 -3.37 1.28 0.33
CA GLN A 83 -2.86 -0.10 0.33
C GLN A 83 -2.58 -0.66 -1.07
N ARG A 84 -3.38 -0.31 -2.08
CA ARG A 84 -3.23 -0.82 -3.45
C ARG A 84 -2.25 -0.02 -4.29
N TYR A 85 -2.12 1.28 -4.06
CA TYR A 85 -1.39 2.18 -4.95
C TYR A 85 -0.18 2.86 -4.30
N ALA A 86 -0.02 2.82 -2.97
CA ALA A 86 1.23 3.25 -2.37
C ALA A 86 2.31 2.22 -2.69
N GLN A 87 3.16 2.53 -3.66
CA GLN A 87 4.38 1.78 -3.89
C GLN A 87 5.37 2.13 -2.80
N CYS A 88 5.92 1.11 -2.14
CA CYS A 88 7.12 1.28 -1.31
C CYS A 88 8.27 1.58 -2.27
N LYS A 89 8.61 2.85 -2.41
CA LYS A 89 9.79 3.29 -3.16
C LYS A 89 10.67 4.12 -2.23
N PHE A 90 11.93 3.74 -2.09
CA PHE A 90 12.83 4.36 -1.15
C PHE A 90 13.57 5.52 -1.82
N ASN A 91 13.21 6.72 -1.40
CA ASN A 91 13.71 7.97 -1.99
C ASN A 91 14.87 8.57 -1.16
N LEU A 92 15.06 8.13 0.08
CA LEU A 92 16.10 8.67 0.96
C LEU A 92 17.18 7.62 1.25
N LEU A 93 18.43 8.07 1.36
CA LEU A 93 19.59 7.21 1.65
C LEU A 93 19.45 6.42 2.96
N ARG A 94 18.77 7.01 3.95
CA ARG A 94 18.54 6.38 5.26
C ARG A 94 17.44 5.32 5.24
N GLU A 95 16.60 5.32 4.21
CA GLU A 95 15.52 4.33 4.07
C GLU A 95 16.11 3.00 3.60
N GLU A 96 17.02 3.04 2.61
CA GLU A 96 17.72 1.85 2.09
C GLU A 96 19.23 2.09 1.90
N GLY A 97 19.98 2.06 3.01
CA GLY A 97 21.42 2.33 2.99
C GLY A 97 22.23 1.34 2.13
N GLU A 98 21.82 0.07 2.07
CA GLU A 98 22.49 -0.96 1.28
C GLU A 98 22.32 -0.72 -0.22
N GLY A 99 21.07 -0.51 -0.67
CA GLY A 99 20.76 -0.30 -2.08
C GLY A 99 21.47 0.93 -2.64
N TYR A 100 21.46 2.05 -1.91
CA TYR A 100 22.19 3.25 -2.33
C TYR A 100 23.72 3.10 -2.27
N SER A 101 24.26 2.33 -1.33
CA SER A 101 25.71 2.07 -1.27
C SER A 101 26.18 1.23 -2.46
N LYS A 102 25.41 0.19 -2.81
CA LYS A 102 25.68 -0.64 -3.99
C LYS A 102 25.52 0.15 -5.29
N LEU A 103 24.52 1.03 -5.37
CA LEU A 103 24.38 1.95 -6.49
C LEU A 103 25.63 2.81 -6.67
N LEU A 104 26.13 3.43 -5.60
CA LEU A 104 27.33 4.27 -5.67
C LEU A 104 28.58 3.46 -6.04
N ALA A 105 28.70 2.21 -5.56
CA ALA A 105 29.80 1.33 -5.94
C ALA A 105 29.79 0.98 -7.43
N GLU A 106 28.61 0.62 -7.98
CA GLU A 106 28.44 0.36 -9.41
C GLU A 106 28.73 1.59 -10.28
N LEU A 107 28.35 2.79 -9.81
CA LEU A 107 28.65 4.03 -10.54
C LEU A 107 30.13 4.38 -10.50
N ALA A 108 30.84 4.08 -9.42
CA ALA A 108 32.28 4.32 -9.31
C ALA A 108 33.12 3.45 -10.28
N GLU A 109 32.56 2.36 -10.80
CA GLU A 109 33.20 1.56 -11.85
C GLU A 109 33.12 2.22 -13.24
N LEU A 110 32.25 3.23 -13.42
CA LEU A 110 32.22 4.01 -14.65
C LEU A 110 33.45 4.92 -14.74
N PRO A 111 34.08 5.05 -15.93
CA PRO A 111 35.12 6.04 -16.13
C PRO A 111 34.55 7.45 -15.89
N THR A 112 34.97 8.10 -14.80
CA THR A 112 34.54 9.45 -14.39
C THR A 112 35.06 10.57 -15.29
N GLN A 113 35.92 10.24 -16.26
CA GLN A 113 36.42 11.18 -17.25
C GLN A 113 35.74 10.93 -18.58
N LEU A 114 34.76 11.76 -18.92
CA LEU A 114 34.48 12.03 -20.32
C LEU A 114 35.82 12.42 -20.96
N PRO A 115 36.27 11.81 -22.07
CA PRO A 115 37.51 12.22 -22.71
C PRO A 115 37.37 13.71 -23.06
N THR A 116 38.01 14.56 -22.27
CA THR A 116 38.24 15.96 -22.62
C THR A 116 38.81 15.94 -24.02
N HIS A 117 38.09 16.59 -24.93
CA HIS A 117 38.35 16.71 -26.36
C HIS A 117 39.78 16.33 -26.80
N ALA A 118 39.88 15.44 -27.79
CA ALA A 118 41.01 15.32 -28.74
C ALA A 118 42.00 14.13 -28.63
N ALA A 119 41.54 12.91 -28.33
CA ALA A 119 42.26 11.73 -28.80
C ALA A 119 41.31 10.78 -29.51
N ALA A 120 41.51 10.59 -30.82
CA ALA A 120 40.72 9.74 -31.69
C ALA A 120 40.43 8.38 -31.05
N ALA A 121 39.22 8.22 -30.50
CA ALA A 121 38.75 6.97 -29.96
C ALA A 121 38.73 5.94 -31.10
N THR A 122 39.67 5.00 -31.09
CA THR A 122 39.64 3.84 -31.96
C THR A 122 38.27 3.18 -31.79
N ARG A 123 37.59 2.81 -32.88
CA ARG A 123 36.22 2.22 -32.87
C ARG A 123 36.04 1.11 -31.82
N THR A 124 37.12 0.41 -31.46
CA THR A 124 37.20 -0.63 -30.44
C THR A 124 37.09 -0.12 -29.00
N ARG A 125 37.71 1.02 -28.63
CA ARG A 125 37.62 1.60 -27.26
C ARG A 125 36.23 2.17 -26.97
N ALA A 126 35.68 2.94 -27.91
CA ALA A 126 34.31 3.46 -27.80
C ALA A 126 33.26 2.33 -27.75
N GLY A 127 33.54 1.17 -28.38
CA GLY A 127 32.71 -0.03 -28.26
C GLY A 127 32.77 -0.68 -26.87
N ALA A 128 33.97 -0.77 -26.29
CA ALA A 128 34.17 -1.33 -24.95
C ALA A 128 33.55 -0.45 -23.85
N GLU A 129 33.70 0.87 -23.95
CA GLU A 129 33.09 1.84 -23.02
C GLU A 129 31.56 1.78 -23.07
N ARG A 130 30.96 1.69 -24.26
CA ARG A 130 29.50 1.51 -24.42
C ARG A 130 29.01 0.18 -23.85
N ALA A 131 29.77 -0.91 -24.04
CA ALA A 131 29.44 -2.20 -23.47
C ALA A 131 29.49 -2.19 -21.93
N SER A 132 30.47 -1.48 -21.36
CA SER A 132 30.60 -1.27 -19.91
C SER A 132 29.45 -0.45 -19.36
N ALA A 133 29.11 0.68 -20.00
CA ALA A 133 27.97 1.51 -19.60
C ALA A 133 26.64 0.75 -19.67
N ALA A 134 26.44 -0.07 -20.70
CA ALA A 134 25.27 -0.93 -20.81
C ALA A 134 25.20 -2.00 -19.72
N ALA A 135 26.35 -2.49 -19.22
CA ALA A 135 26.39 -3.41 -18.09
C ALA A 135 26.00 -2.73 -16.78
N VAL A 136 26.59 -1.57 -16.49
CA VAL A 136 26.24 -0.78 -15.30
C VAL A 136 24.76 -0.39 -15.31
N LEU A 137 24.20 0.02 -16.45
CA LEU A 137 22.77 0.33 -16.55
C LEU A 137 21.87 -0.86 -16.18
N ARG A 138 22.22 -2.09 -16.60
CA ARG A 138 21.47 -3.30 -16.21
C ARG A 138 21.58 -3.59 -14.72
N ASN A 139 22.75 -3.37 -14.14
CA ASN A 139 22.97 -3.55 -12.70
C ASN A 139 22.15 -2.53 -11.91
N VAL A 140 22.15 -1.25 -12.32
CA VAL A 140 21.32 -0.19 -11.73
C VAL A 140 19.83 -0.53 -11.82
N GLN A 141 19.35 -1.02 -12.97
CA GLN A 141 17.96 -1.47 -13.11
C GLN A 141 17.62 -2.62 -12.15
N SER A 142 18.56 -3.54 -11.95
CA SER A 142 18.41 -4.66 -11.03
C SER A 142 18.40 -4.18 -9.57
N LEU A 143 19.22 -3.19 -9.22
CA LEU A 143 19.23 -2.56 -7.89
C LEU A 143 17.93 -1.80 -7.61
N ILE A 144 17.41 -1.06 -8.60
CA ILE A 144 16.09 -0.40 -8.50
C ILE A 144 15.01 -1.41 -8.17
N GLY A 145 14.97 -2.54 -8.89
CA GLY A 145 13.94 -3.57 -8.69
C GLY A 145 14.15 -4.44 -7.44
N TYR A 146 15.38 -4.65 -6.99
CA TYR A 146 15.67 -5.50 -5.83
C TYR A 146 15.53 -4.76 -4.49
N PHE A 147 15.97 -3.49 -4.46
CA PHE A 147 15.93 -2.65 -3.26
C PHE A 147 14.79 -1.64 -3.29
N ASP A 148 13.86 -1.73 -4.25
CA ASP A 148 12.74 -0.79 -4.41
C ASP A 148 13.17 0.70 -4.38
N LEU A 149 14.32 1.03 -5.01
CA LEU A 149 14.83 2.41 -5.01
C LEU A 149 13.93 3.31 -5.87
N ASP A 150 13.71 4.56 -5.46
CA ASP A 150 12.98 5.52 -6.32
C ASP A 150 13.82 5.82 -7.58
N PRO A 151 13.34 5.47 -8.79
CA PRO A 151 14.11 5.68 -10.03
C PRO A 151 14.46 7.14 -10.27
N ASN A 152 13.63 8.09 -9.82
CA ASN A 152 13.93 9.52 -9.95
C ASN A 152 15.14 9.88 -9.08
N ARG A 153 15.19 9.36 -7.86
CA ARG A 153 16.31 9.57 -6.96
C ARG A 153 17.58 8.92 -7.47
N VAL A 154 17.47 7.70 -7.99
CA VAL A 154 18.61 7.02 -8.63
C VAL A 154 19.14 7.85 -9.80
N CYS A 155 18.26 8.40 -10.63
CA CYS A 155 18.65 9.33 -11.70
C CYS A 155 19.41 10.55 -11.16
N ASP A 156 18.92 11.20 -10.10
CA ASP A 156 19.61 12.34 -9.47
C ASP A 156 21.02 11.96 -8.98
N VAL A 157 21.17 10.79 -8.37
CA VAL A 157 22.47 10.28 -7.88
C VAL A 157 23.41 10.03 -9.06
N VAL A 158 22.93 9.42 -10.14
CA VAL A 158 23.70 9.20 -11.37
C VAL A 158 24.17 10.53 -11.97
N LEU A 159 23.28 11.51 -12.10
CA LEU A 159 23.61 12.83 -12.64
C LEU A 159 24.63 13.56 -11.77
N THR A 160 24.49 13.48 -10.44
CA THR A 160 25.45 14.06 -9.49
C THR A 160 26.83 13.39 -9.58
N HIS A 161 26.87 12.09 -9.88
CA HIS A 161 28.13 11.34 -10.01
C HIS A 161 28.89 11.65 -11.32
N ILE A 162 28.16 12.04 -12.38
CA ILE A 162 28.75 12.32 -13.70
C ILE A 162 29.16 13.80 -13.86
N GLN A 163 28.62 14.70 -13.02
CA GLN A 163 28.97 16.12 -12.98
C GLN A 163 30.30 16.37 -12.26
#